data_AF-A0A8T6TGS0-F1
#
_entry.id   AF-A0A8T6TGS0-F1
#
_cell.length_a   1.000
_cell.length_b   1.000
_cell.length_c   1.000
_cell.angle_alpha   90.00
_cell.angle_beta   90.00
_cell.angle_gamma   90.00
#
_symmetry.space_group_name_H-M   'P 1'
#
loop_
_entity.id
_entity.type
_entity.pdbx_description
1 polymer ?
#
loop_
_entity_poly.entity_id
_entity_poly.type
_entity_poly.pdbx_seq_one_letter_code
_entity_poly.pdbx_strand_id
1 'polypeptide(L)'
;MSSLEDKVERLAELLRRSRHALALTGAGISTDSGIPDFRSPESGLWSKIDPREVATWEAFRRNPRKFYRFWMERLPSLLQARPNVTHITLARLEENGLLQGIITQNIDNLHR
;
A
#
# COMPACT_ATOMS: atom_id res chain seq x y z
N MET A 1 -13.56 -24.10 -6.44
CA MET A 1 -12.91 -23.00 -5.68
C MET A 1 -13.97 -22.38 -4.80
N SER A 2 -13.66 -21.99 -3.56
CA SER A 2 -14.65 -21.34 -2.68
C SER A 2 -15.03 -19.96 -3.24
N SER A 3 -16.27 -19.52 -2.99
CA SER A 3 -16.77 -18.21 -3.41
C SER A 3 -16.02 -17.08 -2.69
N LEU A 4 -16.24 -15.83 -3.12
CA LEU A 4 -15.68 -14.68 -2.40
C LEU A 4 -16.34 -14.56 -1.01
N GLU A 5 -17.65 -14.78 -0.96
CA GLU A 5 -18.45 -14.79 0.26
C GLU A 5 -17.90 -15.81 1.27
N ASP A 6 -17.60 -17.03 0.83
CA ASP A 6 -17.02 -18.09 1.69
C ASP A 6 -15.67 -17.64 2.26
N LYS A 7 -14.84 -16.96 1.46
CA LYS A 7 -13.52 -16.48 1.90
C LYS A 7 -13.64 -15.34 2.91
N VAL A 8 -14.58 -14.43 2.70
CA VAL A 8 -14.86 -13.32 3.62
C VAL A 8 -15.38 -13.85 4.95
N GLU A 9 -16.32 -14.79 4.91
CA GLU A 9 -16.85 -15.42 6.13
C GLU A 9 -15.75 -16.17 6.89
N ARG A 10 -14.91 -16.91 6.17
CA ARG A 10 -13.74 -17.57 6.75
C ARG A 10 -12.75 -16.59 7.39
N LEU A 11 -12.45 -15.48 6.73
CA LEU A 11 -11.59 -14.43 7.29
C LEU A 11 -12.20 -13.84 8.58
N ALA A 12 -13.50 -13.57 8.59
CA ALA A 12 -14.19 -13.04 9.76
C ALA A 12 -14.12 -14.01 10.95
N GLU A 13 -14.28 -15.31 10.73
CA GLU A 13 -14.08 -16.32 11.76
C GLU A 13 -12.66 -16.32 12.33
N LEU A 14 -11.65 -16.26 11.46
CA LEU A 14 -10.24 -16.25 11.86
C LEU A 14 -9.91 -15.00 12.68
N LEU A 15 -10.40 -13.83 12.27
CA LEU A 15 -10.22 -12.59 13.02
C LEU A 15 -10.86 -12.65 14.41
N ARG A 16 -12.12 -13.12 14.52
CA ARG A 16 -12.82 -13.25 15.81
C ARG A 16 -12.14 -14.21 16.79
N ARG A 17 -11.48 -15.25 16.28
CA ARG A 17 -10.76 -16.25 17.10
C ARG A 17 -9.33 -15.85 17.42
N SER A 18 -8.76 -14.90 16.69
CA SER A 18 -7.40 -14.46 16.91
C SER A 18 -7.29 -13.68 18.20
N ARG A 19 -6.23 -13.93 18.97
CA ARG A 19 -5.86 -13.10 20.12
C ARG A 19 -4.93 -11.95 19.75
N HIS A 20 -4.29 -12.04 18.58
CA HIS A 20 -3.25 -11.11 18.17
C HIS A 20 -3.11 -11.07 16.64
N ALA A 21 -4.11 -10.48 15.96
CA ALA A 21 -4.06 -10.30 14.51
C ALA A 21 -3.35 -8.99 14.14
N LEU A 22 -2.56 -9.04 13.07
CA LEU A 22 -1.90 -7.88 12.47
C LEU A 22 -2.24 -7.84 10.99
N ALA A 23 -2.39 -6.63 10.42
CA ALA A 23 -2.52 -6.45 8.99
C ALA A 23 -1.16 -6.09 8.36
N LEU A 24 -0.72 -6.85 7.35
CA LEU A 24 0.44 -6.48 6.54
C LEU A 24 -0.06 -5.87 5.22
N THR A 25 0.29 -4.62 4.93
CA THR A 25 -0.16 -3.92 3.72
C THR A 25 1.01 -3.53 2.81
N GLY A 26 0.69 -3.37 1.52
CA GLY A 26 1.58 -2.82 0.51
C GLY A 26 0.82 -1.93 -0.47
N ALA A 27 1.47 -1.53 -1.57
CA ALA A 27 0.98 -0.45 -2.45
C ALA A 27 -0.44 -0.67 -3.01
N GLY A 28 -0.87 -1.93 -3.16
CA GLY A 28 -2.20 -2.27 -3.67
C GLY A 28 -3.36 -1.68 -2.85
N ILE A 29 -3.18 -1.43 -1.54
CA ILE A 29 -4.24 -0.78 -0.75
C ILE A 29 -4.43 0.70 -1.12
N SER A 30 -3.40 1.33 -1.68
CA SER A 30 -3.36 2.77 -1.97
C SER A 30 -3.72 3.11 -3.41
N THR A 31 -3.94 2.10 -4.28
CA THR A 31 -4.34 2.31 -5.68
C THR A 31 -5.69 3.00 -5.77
N ASP A 32 -6.63 2.63 -4.91
CA ASP A 32 -7.96 3.25 -4.84
C ASP A 32 -7.92 4.67 -4.25
N SER A 33 -6.79 5.07 -3.67
CA SER A 33 -6.51 6.44 -3.24
C SER A 33 -5.80 7.28 -4.32
N GLY A 34 -5.65 6.74 -5.54
CA GLY A 34 -5.00 7.42 -6.67
C GLY A 34 -3.48 7.36 -6.65
N ILE A 35 -2.88 6.53 -5.79
CA ILE A 35 -1.43 6.30 -5.75
C ILE A 35 -1.13 5.04 -6.57
N PRO A 36 -0.43 5.14 -7.71
CA PRO A 36 -0.13 3.97 -8.52
C PRO A 36 0.78 3.01 -7.75
N ASP A 37 0.54 1.71 -7.91
CA ASP A 37 1.48 0.73 -7.42
C ASP A 37 2.73 0.63 -8.32
N PHE A 38 3.66 -0.20 -7.86
CA PHE A 38 4.95 -0.37 -8.51
C PHE A 38 5.00 -1.53 -9.52
N ARG A 39 4.19 -2.57 -9.36
CA ARG A 39 4.46 -3.90 -9.95
C ARG A 39 3.28 -4.52 -10.70
N SER A 40 2.10 -3.92 -10.67
CA SER A 40 0.96 -4.45 -11.40
C SER A 40 1.31 -4.60 -12.88
N PRO A 41 0.93 -5.72 -13.52
CA PRO A 41 1.12 -5.90 -14.95
C PRO A 41 0.53 -4.72 -15.71
N GLU A 42 1.28 -4.19 -16.67
CA GLU A 42 0.88 -3.09 -17.58
C GLU A 42 0.71 -1.71 -16.92
N SER A 43 0.11 -1.62 -15.74
CA SER A 43 -0.19 -0.35 -15.06
C SER A 43 0.86 0.08 -14.02
N GLY A 44 1.61 -0.87 -13.46
CA GLY A 44 2.59 -0.63 -12.40
C GLY A 44 3.77 0.20 -12.87
N LEU A 45 4.34 1.00 -11.97
CA LEU A 45 5.40 1.95 -12.32
C LEU A 45 6.60 1.30 -13.03
N TRP A 46 6.97 0.08 -12.64
CA TRP A 46 8.11 -0.64 -13.21
C TRP A 46 7.84 -1.28 -14.57
N SER A 47 6.60 -1.26 -15.08
CA SER A 47 6.33 -1.59 -16.48
C SER A 47 6.83 -0.50 -17.43
N LYS A 48 7.04 0.73 -16.92
CA LYS A 48 7.39 1.93 -17.71
C LYS A 48 8.83 2.40 -17.52
N ILE A 49 9.47 2.03 -16.42
CA ILE A 49 10.84 2.47 -16.08
C ILE A 49 11.58 1.40 -15.28
N ASP A 50 12.88 1.23 -15.55
CA ASP A 50 13.71 0.33 -14.74
C ASP A 50 13.95 0.93 -13.34
N PRO A 51 13.53 0.27 -12.24
CA PRO A 51 13.73 0.77 -10.89
C PRO A 51 15.20 1.02 -10.54
N ARG A 52 16.16 0.33 -11.18
CA ARG A 52 17.61 0.54 -10.98
C ARG A 52 18.09 1.90 -11.47
N GLU A 53 17.25 2.66 -12.16
CA GLU A 53 17.57 4.03 -12.59
C GLU A 53 17.03 5.12 -11.67
N VAL A 54 16.06 4.81 -10.80
CA VAL A 54 15.28 5.84 -10.06
C VAL A 54 14.93 5.49 -8.62
N ALA A 55 15.15 4.24 -8.18
CA ALA A 55 14.68 3.74 -6.89
C ALA A 55 15.75 2.99 -6.09
N THR A 56 17.04 3.19 -6.39
CA THR A 56 18.16 2.62 -5.62
C THR A 56 19.11 3.69 -5.10
N TRP A 57 19.91 3.33 -4.11
CA TRP A 57 20.97 4.17 -3.57
C TRP A 57 22.00 4.54 -4.65
N GLU A 58 22.36 3.60 -5.52
CA GLU A 58 23.28 3.80 -6.64
C GLU A 58 22.69 4.77 -7.65
N ALA A 59 21.40 4.67 -7.96
CA ALA A 59 20.70 5.59 -8.84
C ALA A 59 20.73 7.03 -8.30
N PHE A 60 20.45 7.20 -7.01
CA PHE A 60 20.54 8.47 -6.32
C PHE A 60 21.95 9.05 -6.40
N ARG A 61 23.00 8.28 -6.04
CA ARG A 61 24.39 8.75 -6.08
C ARG A 61 24.86 9.11 -7.49
N ARG A 62 24.47 8.34 -8.50
CA ARG A 62 24.88 8.54 -9.89
C ARG A 62 24.24 9.77 -10.51
N ASN A 63 22.96 10.02 -10.25
CA ASN A 63 22.25 11.19 -10.78
C ASN A 63 21.11 11.64 -9.84
N PRO A 64 21.43 12.45 -8.82
CA PRO A 64 20.43 12.92 -7.86
C PRO A 64 19.29 13.71 -8.53
N ARG A 65 19.59 14.48 -9.59
CA ARG A 65 18.58 15.27 -10.31
C ARG A 65 17.52 14.38 -10.96
N LYS A 66 17.91 13.28 -11.61
CA LYS A 66 16.97 12.31 -12.20
C LYS A 66 16.15 11.62 -11.12
N PHE A 67 16.81 11.19 -10.03
CA PHE A 67 16.14 10.57 -8.89
C PHE A 67 15.07 11.50 -8.30
N TYR A 68 15.42 12.74 -7.95
CA TYR A 68 14.47 13.68 -7.39
C TYR A 68 13.35 14.03 -8.36
N ARG A 69 13.66 14.27 -9.65
CA ARG A 69 12.63 14.56 -10.66
C ARG A 69 11.58 13.46 -10.71
N PHE A 70 12.01 12.20 -10.74
CA PHE A 70 11.11 11.05 -10.78
C PHE A 70 10.12 11.06 -9.60
N TRP A 71 10.59 11.27 -8.38
CA TRP A 71 9.73 11.28 -7.19
C TRP A 71 8.91 12.57 -7.04
N MET A 72 9.48 13.73 -7.41
CA MET A 72 8.76 15.02 -7.36
C MET A 72 7.56 15.06 -8.31
N GLU A 73 7.66 14.46 -9.50
CA GLU A 73 6.54 14.34 -10.44
C GLU A 73 5.35 13.56 -9.84
N ARG A 74 5.60 12.71 -8.83
CA ARG A 74 4.59 11.88 -8.16
C ARG A 74 4.10 12.48 -6.85
N LEU A 75 4.82 13.47 -6.31
CA LEU A 75 4.49 14.10 -5.04
C LEU A 75 3.07 14.72 -5.03
N PRO A 76 2.56 15.37 -6.09
CA PRO A 76 1.21 15.92 -6.07
C PRO A 76 0.12 14.86 -5.83
N SER A 77 0.22 13.68 -6.46
CA SER A 77 -0.73 12.57 -6.25
C SER A 77 -0.69 12.10 -4.80
N LEU A 78 0.52 11.95 -4.24
CA LEU A 78 0.72 11.50 -2.87
C LEU A 78 0.20 12.51 -1.83
N LEU A 79 0.37 13.82 -2.09
CA LEU A 79 -0.11 14.89 -1.21
C LEU A 79 -1.63 15.10 -1.26
N GLN A 80 -2.29 14.73 -2.36
CA GLN A 80 -3.74 14.85 -2.52
C GLN A 80 -4.49 13.58 -2.11
N ALA A 81 -3.79 12.45 -2.03
CA ALA A 81 -4.38 11.17 -1.65
C ALA A 81 -5.01 11.24 -0.26
N ARG A 82 -6.13 10.54 -0.11
CA ARG A 82 -6.84 10.39 1.16
C ARG A 82 -7.05 8.91 1.47
N PRO A 83 -7.18 8.53 2.76
CA PRO A 83 -7.53 7.17 3.12
C PRO A 83 -8.82 6.73 2.42
N ASN A 84 -8.78 5.57 1.76
CA ASN A 84 -9.95 4.97 1.13
C ASN A 84 -10.69 4.02 2.09
N VAL A 85 -11.74 3.36 1.60
CA VAL A 85 -12.57 2.45 2.39
C VAL A 85 -11.77 1.34 3.07
N THR A 86 -10.70 0.84 2.44
CA THR A 86 -9.87 -0.23 3.01
C THR A 86 -9.07 0.28 4.20
N HIS A 87 -8.47 1.47 4.11
CA HIS A 87 -7.76 2.12 5.22
C HIS A 87 -8.71 2.36 6.41
N ILE A 88 -9.89 2.93 6.12
CA ILE A 88 -10.93 3.21 7.14
C ILE A 88 -11.40 1.91 7.80
N THR A 89 -11.55 0.83 7.04
CA THR A 89 -11.97 -0.47 7.57
C THR A 89 -10.89 -1.07 8.48
N LEU A 90 -9.61 -1.01 8.10
CA LEU A 90 -8.52 -1.50 8.95
C LEU A 90 -8.42 -0.70 10.26
N ALA A 91 -8.54 0.63 10.19
CA ALA A 91 -8.59 1.49 11.37
C ALA A 91 -9.74 1.09 12.31
N ARG A 92 -10.94 0.86 11.79
CA ARG A 92 -12.08 0.37 12.58
C ARG A 92 -11.83 -1.00 13.21
N LEU A 93 -11.21 -1.92 12.47
CA LEU A 93 -10.89 -3.25 13.02
C LEU A 93 -9.88 -3.14 14.17
N GLU A 94 -8.93 -2.23 14.09
CA GLU A 94 -7.99 -1.91 15.17
C GLU A 94 -8.69 -1.25 16.37
N GLU A 95 -9.53 -0.23 16.14
CA GLU A 95 -10.34 0.42 17.19
C GLU A 95 -11.24 -0.57 17.95
N ASN A 96 -11.76 -1.59 17.26
CA ASN A 96 -12.58 -2.65 17.85
C ASN A 96 -11.76 -3.81 18.45
N GLY A 97 -10.43 -3.71 18.49
CA GLY A 97 -9.53 -4.72 19.05
C GLY A 97 -9.40 -6.00 18.23
N LEU A 98 -9.99 -6.05 17.02
CA LEU A 98 -9.87 -7.19 16.10
C LEU A 98 -8.51 -7.21 15.39
N LEU A 99 -7.88 -6.06 15.23
CA LEU A 99 -6.47 -5.93 14.88
C LEU A 99 -5.70 -5.29 16.03
N GLN A 100 -4.43 -5.68 16.18
CA GLN A 100 -3.52 -5.13 17.18
C GLN A 100 -2.54 -4.11 16.59
N GLY A 101 -2.54 -3.98 15.27
CA GLY A 101 -1.57 -3.18 14.56
C GLY A 101 -1.61 -3.39 13.06
N ILE A 102 -1.08 -2.40 12.35
CA ILE A 102 -0.83 -2.44 10.91
C ILE A 102 0.68 -2.32 10.68
N ILE A 103 1.23 -3.26 9.92
CA ILE A 103 2.59 -3.22 9.39
C ILE A 103 2.48 -2.87 7.92
N THR A 104 3.16 -1.81 7.48
CA THR A 104 3.06 -1.35 6.09
C THR A 104 4.41 -1.20 5.41
N GLN A 105 4.44 -1.54 4.13
CA GLN A 105 5.54 -1.21 3.22
C GLN A 105 5.37 0.18 2.58
N ASN A 106 4.20 0.81 2.76
CA ASN A 106 3.88 2.07 2.12
C ASN A 106 4.55 3.25 2.84
N ILE A 107 4.88 4.27 2.05
CA ILE A 107 5.46 5.53 2.53
C ILE A 107 4.50 6.72 2.29
N ASP A 108 3.23 6.42 2.06
CA ASP A 108 2.17 7.39 1.72
C ASP A 108 1.44 7.99 2.93
N ASN A 109 1.68 7.43 4.12
CA ASN A 109 1.13 7.90 5.39
C ASN A 109 -0.41 7.81 5.50
N LEU A 110 -1.07 6.97 4.69
CA LEU A 110 -2.54 6.84 4.66
C LEU A 110 -3.15 6.01 5.81
N HIS A 111 -2.33 5.31 6.59
CA HIS A 111 -2.75 4.59 7.81
C HIS A 111 -2.70 5.45 9.08
N ARG A 112 -2.25 6.71 8.99
CA ARG A 112 -2.14 7.62 10.14
C ARG A 112 -3.43 8.36 10.44
#